data_AF-A0A1F9TDJ6-F1
#
_entry.id   AF-A0A1F9TDJ6-F1
#
_cell.length_a   1.000
_cell.length_b   1.000
_cell.length_c   1.000
_cell.angle_alpha   90.00
_cell.angle_beta   90.00
_cell.angle_gamma   90.00
#
_symmetry.space_group_name_H-M   'P 1'
#
loop_
_entity.id
_entity.type
_entity.pdbx_description
1 polymer ?
#
loop_
_entity_poly.entity_id
_entity_poly.type
_entity_poly.pdbx_seq_one_letter_code
_entity_poly.pdbx_strand_id
1 'polypeptide(L)'
;MAYKIKKGLAFRRIAGEVYIVDAARCEMRELNGTASLIWEGLAAGRPVAAIAAGLMAEFEVPERTALADVAGFVKDLAAAGLVEAVK
;
A
#
# COMPACT_ATOMS: atom_id res chain seq x y z
N MET A 1 -6.70 8.12 -9.32
CA MET A 1 -5.29 7.80 -9.64
C MET A 1 -5.00 6.36 -9.29
N ALA A 2 -4.12 5.71 -10.06
CA ALA A 2 -3.66 4.35 -9.83
C ALA A 2 -2.13 4.33 -9.73
N TYR A 3 -1.60 3.39 -8.94
CA TYR A 3 -0.17 3.19 -8.76
C TYR A 3 0.15 1.71 -8.97
N LYS A 4 1.39 1.44 -9.37
CA LYS A 4 1.92 0.08 -9.53
C LYS A 4 3.11 -0.11 -8.59
N ILE A 5 3.28 -1.32 -8.08
CA ILE A 5 4.45 -1.71 -7.30
C ILE A 5 5.68 -1.73 -8.22
N LYS A 6 6.80 -1.23 -7.72
CA LYS A 6 8.08 -1.27 -8.43
C LYS A 6 8.50 -2.71 -8.70
N LYS A 7 9.02 -2.97 -9.90
CA LYS A 7 9.55 -4.29 -10.27
C LYS A 7 10.71 -4.70 -9.35
N GLY A 8 10.80 -6.00 -9.06
CA GLY A 8 11.88 -6.56 -8.25
C GLY A 8 11.63 -6.55 -6.74
N LEU A 9 10.49 -6.02 -6.29
CA LEU A 9 10.04 -6.18 -4.92
C LEU A 9 9.30 -7.49 -4.77
N ALA A 10 9.62 -8.24 -3.71
CA ALA A 10 8.80 -9.35 -3.24
C ALA A 10 7.98 -8.89 -2.04
N PHE A 11 6.79 -9.43 -1.85
CA PHE A 11 6.04 -9.22 -0.61
C PHE A 11 5.27 -10.48 -0.22
N ARG A 12 5.02 -10.63 1.08
CA ARG A 12 4.27 -11.76 1.62
C ARG A 12 3.49 -11.34 2.86
N ARG A 13 2.27 -11.85 2.99
CA ARG A 13 1.51 -11.76 4.24
C ARG A 13 1.94 -12.87 5.20
N ILE A 14 2.31 -12.49 6.43
CA ILE A 14 2.77 -13.37 7.50
C ILE A 14 2.12 -12.88 8.80
N ALA A 15 1.44 -13.76 9.53
CA ALA A 15 0.78 -13.45 10.80
C ALA A 15 -0.17 -12.22 10.74
N GLY A 16 -0.82 -11.99 9.61
CA GLY A 16 -1.75 -10.88 9.41
C GLY A 16 -1.13 -9.63 8.78
N GLU A 17 0.18 -9.48 8.86
CA GLU A 17 0.93 -8.31 8.38
C GLU A 17 1.66 -8.58 7.06
N VAL A 18 1.91 -7.53 6.29
CA VAL A 18 2.64 -7.64 5.02
C VAL A 18 4.10 -7.24 5.20
N TYR A 19 4.99 -8.11 4.74
CA TYR A 19 6.42 -7.86 4.66
C TYR A 19 6.82 -7.61 3.21
N ILE A 20 7.49 -6.51 2.95
CA ILE A 20 8.08 -6.15 1.66
C ILE A 20 9.58 -6.39 1.74
N VAL A 21 10.13 -7.04 0.73
CA VAL A 21 11.57 -7.31 0.58
C VAL A 21 12.07 -6.63 -0.69
N ASP A 22 13.03 -5.72 -0.52
CA ASP A 22 13.86 -5.18 -1.60
C ASP A 22 15.25 -5.83 -1.51
N ALA A 23 15.44 -6.90 -2.30
CA ALA A 23 16.70 -7.64 -2.32
C ALA A 23 17.87 -6.81 -2.87
N ALA A 24 17.59 -5.85 -3.77
CA ALA A 24 18.64 -5.00 -4.34
C ALA A 24 19.20 -4.02 -3.29
N ARG A 25 18.36 -3.59 -2.34
CA ARG A 25 18.75 -2.72 -1.22
C ARG A 25 19.09 -3.48 0.06
N CYS A 26 18.89 -4.80 0.10
CA CYS A 26 18.96 -5.60 1.33
C CYS A 26 18.07 -5.03 2.45
N GLU A 27 16.88 -4.52 2.08
CA GLU A 27 15.93 -3.93 3.02
C GLU A 27 14.67 -4.79 3.13
N MET A 28 14.15 -4.90 4.36
CA MET A 28 12.83 -5.47 4.62
C MET A 28 11.99 -4.46 5.39
N ARG A 29 10.71 -4.34 5.04
CA ARG A 29 9.76 -3.44 5.68
C ARG A 29 8.52 -4.21 6.09
N GLU A 30 8.16 -4.09 7.35
CA GLU A 30 6.87 -4.55 7.86
C GLU A 30 5.83 -3.44 7.67
N LEU A 31 4.63 -3.83 7.24
CA LEU A 31 3.47 -2.97 7.14
C LEU A 31 2.48 -3.39 8.21
N ASN A 32 1.93 -2.42 8.94
CA ASN A 32 0.80 -2.64 9.85
C ASN A 32 -0.50 -2.97 9.07
N GLY A 33 -1.58 -3.35 9.76
CA GLY A 33 -2.81 -3.79 9.11
C GLY A 33 -3.38 -2.81 8.08
N THR A 34 -3.42 -1.51 8.40
CA THR A 34 -3.88 -0.44 7.49
C THR A 34 -3.00 -0.37 6.24
N ALA A 35 -1.68 -0.29 6.43
CA ALA A 35 -0.71 -0.22 5.34
C ALA A 35 -0.71 -1.50 4.48
N SER A 36 -0.89 -2.66 5.11
CA SER A 36 -1.01 -3.97 4.47
C SER A 36 -2.20 -4.01 3.51
N LEU A 37 -3.37 -3.53 3.95
CA LEU A 37 -4.57 -3.45 3.11
C LEU A 37 -4.34 -2.53 1.91
N ILE A 38 -3.73 -1.36 2.15
CA ILE A 38 -3.41 -0.41 1.07
C ILE A 38 -2.45 -1.06 0.07
N TRP A 39 -1.35 -1.65 0.55
CA TRP A 39 -0.35 -2.30 -0.29
C TRP A 39 -0.95 -3.39 -1.18
N GLU A 40 -1.73 -4.31 -0.61
CA GLU A 40 -2.41 -5.35 -1.37
C GLU A 40 -3.39 -4.79 -2.39
N GLY A 41 -4.04 -3.66 -2.06
CA GLY A 41 -4.85 -2.93 -3.01
C GLY A 41 -4.07 -2.43 -4.21
N LEU A 42 -2.91 -1.82 -3.98
CA LEU A 42 -2.02 -1.36 -5.05
C LEU A 42 -1.46 -2.54 -5.85
N ALA A 43 -1.10 -3.64 -5.17
CA ALA A 43 -0.62 -4.86 -5.82
C ALA A 43 -1.66 -5.47 -6.78
N ALA A 44 -2.93 -5.40 -6.41
CA ALA A 44 -4.06 -5.83 -7.24
C ALA A 44 -4.47 -4.80 -8.31
N GLY A 45 -3.76 -3.67 -8.42
CA GLY A 45 -4.08 -2.61 -9.39
C GLY A 45 -5.38 -1.85 -9.09
N ARG A 46 -5.87 -1.89 -7.84
CA ARG A 46 -7.09 -1.19 -7.46
C ARG A 46 -6.86 0.34 -7.46
N PRO A 47 -7.84 1.14 -7.90
CA PRO A 47 -7.76 2.59 -7.80
C PRO A 47 -7.86 3.03 -6.33
N VAL A 48 -7.28 4.20 -6.01
CA VAL A 48 -7.26 4.77 -4.66
C VAL A 48 -8.64 4.79 -3.99
N ALA A 49 -9.70 5.15 -4.71
CA ALA A 49 -11.06 5.19 -4.16
C ALA A 49 -11.56 3.81 -3.70
N ALA A 50 -11.24 2.74 -4.44
CA ALA A 50 -11.62 1.38 -4.05
C ALA A 50 -10.84 0.88 -2.83
N ILE A 51 -9.58 1.31 -2.70
CA ILE A 51 -8.76 1.01 -1.52
C ILE A 51 -9.31 1.73 -0.29
N ALA A 52 -9.64 3.02 -0.43
CA ALA A 52 -10.24 3.80 0.65
C ALA A 52 -11.58 3.20 1.12
N ALA A 53 -12.44 2.76 0.18
CA ALA A 53 -13.67 2.05 0.55
C ALA A 53 -13.40 0.77 1.36
N GLY A 54 -12.32 0.04 1.04
CA GLY A 54 -11.87 -1.11 1.83
C GLY A 54 -11.43 -0.74 3.24
N LEU A 55 -10.72 0.37 3.42
CA LEU A 55 -10.35 0.88 4.74
C LEU A 55 -11.56 1.29 5.58
N MET A 56 -12.55 1.95 4.95
CA MET A 56 -13.79 2.32 5.64
C MET A 56 -14.54 1.09 6.16
N ALA A 57 -14.58 0.02 5.36
CA ALA A 57 -15.27 -1.22 5.74
C ALA A 57 -14.53 -2.00 6.84
N GLU A 58 -13.20 -2.06 6.79
CA GLU A 58 -12.39 -2.83 7.73
C GLU A 58 -12.18 -2.11 9.07
N PHE A 59 -11.96 -0.79 9.03
CA PHE A 59 -11.55 0.00 10.19
C PHE A 59 -12.60 1.00 10.68
N GLU A 60 -13.80 1.02 10.06
CA GLU A 60 -14.93 1.91 10.40
C GLU A 60 -14.55 3.40 10.45
N VAL A 61 -13.61 3.82 9.59
CA VAL A 61 -13.16 5.22 9.52
C VAL A 61 -13.97 6.04 8.51
N PRO A 62 -14.10 7.37 8.70
CA PRO A 62 -14.72 8.24 7.71
C PRO A 62 -13.96 8.24 6.37
N GLU A 63 -14.68 8.44 5.27
CA GLU A 63 -14.10 8.48 3.90
C GLU A 63 -12.93 9.46 3.78
N ARG A 64 -13.06 10.66 4.38
CA ARG A 64 -12.01 11.67 4.37
C ARG A 64 -10.72 11.17 5.02
N THR A 65 -10.82 10.42 6.12
CA THR A 65 -9.68 9.82 6.81
C THR A 65 -9.07 8.71 5.94
N ALA A 66 -9.91 7.79 5.42
CA ALA A 66 -9.44 6.72 4.54
C ALA A 66 -8.70 7.25 3.31
N LEU A 67 -9.23 8.28 2.65
CA LEU A 67 -8.57 8.90 1.49
C LEU A 67 -7.25 9.58 1.87
N ALA A 68 -7.20 10.26 3.02
CA ALA A 68 -5.98 10.89 3.51
C ALA A 68 -4.91 9.84 3.85
N ASP A 69 -5.28 8.74 4.48
CA ASP A 69 -4.37 7.64 4.82
C ASP A 69 -3.80 6.97 3.57
N VAL A 70 -4.65 6.66 2.58
CA VAL A 70 -4.18 6.10 1.30
C VAL A 70 -3.25 7.08 0.60
N ALA A 71 -3.61 8.36 0.51
CA ALA A 71 -2.79 9.36 -0.16
C ALA A 71 -1.45 9.59 0.54
N GLY A 72 -1.44 9.67 1.87
CA GLY A 72 -0.25 9.81 2.70
C GLY A 72 0.68 8.62 2.52
N PHE A 73 0.15 7.40 2.69
CA PHE A 73 0.96 6.19 2.56
C PHE A 73 1.51 5.99 1.15
N VAL A 74 0.72 6.25 0.10
CA VAL A 74 1.20 6.18 -1.29
C VAL A 74 2.32 7.18 -1.55
N LYS A 75 2.23 8.38 -0.98
CA LYS A 75 3.30 9.39 -1.07
C LYS A 75 4.59 8.89 -0.41
N ASP A 76 4.48 8.27 0.76
CA ASP A 76 5.64 7.70 1.46
C ASP A 76 6.26 6.53 0.69
N LEU A 77 5.44 5.64 0.12
CA LEU A 77 5.89 4.56 -0.75
C LEU A 77 6.59 5.09 -2.01
N ALA A 78 6.06 6.15 -2.63
CA ALA A 78 6.66 6.76 -3.80
C ALA A 78 8.00 7.42 -3.45
N ALA A 79 8.08 8.12 -2.32
CA ALA A 79 9.32 8.71 -1.81
C ALA A 79 10.37 7.64 -1.47
N ALA A 80 9.95 6.49 -0.96
CA ALA A 80 10.81 5.33 -0.72
C ALA A 80 11.20 4.57 -2.00
N GLY A 81 10.62 4.93 -3.16
CA GLY A 81 10.86 4.29 -4.44
C GLY A 81 10.27 2.88 -4.52
N LEU A 82 9.16 2.61 -3.83
CA LEU A 82 8.49 1.30 -3.79
C LEU A 82 7.31 1.21 -4.77
N VAL A 83 6.73 2.34 -5.17
CA VAL A 83 5.61 2.41 -6.13
C VAL A 83 5.85 3.52 -7.16
N GLU A 84 5.17 3.40 -8.29
CA GLU A 84 5.19 4.38 -9.38
C GLU A 84 3.76 4.73 -9.79
N ALA A 85 3.51 6.01 -10.12
CA ALA A 85 2.21 6.42 -10.65
C ALA A 85 1.98 5.80 -12.04
N VAL A 86 0.76 5.33 -12.29
CA VAL A 86 0.33 4.88 -13.61
C VAL A 86 -0.27 6.08 -14.34
N LYS A 87 0.25 6.37 -15.54
CA LYS A 87 -0.30 7.38 -16.46
C LYS A 87 -1.58 6.88 -17.09
#